data_AF-B3XZV0-F1
#
_entry.id   AF-B3XZV0-F1
#
_cell.length_a   1.000
_cell.length_b   1.000
_cell.length_c   1.000
_cell.angle_alpha   90.00
_cell.angle_beta   90.00
_cell.angle_gamma   90.00
#
_symmetry.space_group_name_H-M   'P 1'
#
loop_
_entity.id
_entity.type
_entity.pdbx_description
1 polymer ?
#
loop_
_entity_poly.entity_id
_entity_poly.type
_entity_poly.pdbx_seq_one_letter_code
_entity_poly.pdbx_strand_id
1 'polypeptide(L)'
;LGLAGAGIGAAAAVTPVFHDLDELMSSSQAILSRPWYIKNREFGDIGIELDWNLIKRRDLRQYDNFTMKHLPFQYPGGPPAFMQGMESAAQKNSDRLKELWPDYKASTRDLALANALGSVGTFGTYALNTTQGGWKVDPAPTPEELGIPKWEGTPEENLMMIRAAFSVMGLGPMVGVSELNEKTKNFVYEYTGDSWTWLPQ
;
A
#
# COMPACT_ATOMS: atom_id res chain seq x y z
N LEU A 1 -12.76 -15.40 -9.20
CA LEU A 1 -13.23 -15.26 -10.60
C LEU A 1 -12.08 -14.67 -11.41
N GLY A 2 -11.15 -15.42 -11.98
CA GLY A 2 -11.31 -16.46 -12.98
C GLY A 2 -10.36 -16.12 -14.15
N LEU A 3 -9.06 -16.27 -13.93
CA LEU A 3 -8.05 -16.32 -15.00
C LEU A 3 -7.40 -17.71 -14.92
N ALA A 4 -8.11 -18.69 -15.47
CA ALA A 4 -7.61 -20.04 -15.67
C ALA A 4 -6.65 -20.03 -16.87
N GLY A 5 -5.35 -19.94 -16.60
CA GLY A 5 -4.32 -20.24 -17.58
C GLY A 5 -4.26 -21.74 -17.82
N ALA A 6 -4.63 -22.18 -19.03
CA ALA A 6 -4.49 -23.56 -19.46
C ALA A 6 -3.01 -23.94 -19.59
N GLY A 7 -2.51 -24.74 -18.66
CA GLY A 7 -1.20 -25.40 -18.73
C GLY A 7 -1.38 -26.91 -18.62
N ILE A 8 -1.14 -27.61 -19.73
CA ILE A 8 -1.29 -29.06 -19.88
C ILE A 8 -0.13 -29.77 -19.17
N GLY A 9 -0.45 -30.60 -18.18
CA GLY A 9 0.48 -31.53 -17.54
C GLY A 9 -0.25 -32.30 -16.44
N ALA A 10 -0.15 -33.62 -16.41
CA ALA A 10 -0.90 -34.54 -15.55
C ALA A 10 -0.53 -34.48 -14.05
N ALA A 11 -0.53 -33.28 -13.50
CA ALA A 11 -0.80 -33.00 -12.10
C ALA A 11 -1.98 -32.03 -12.12
N ALA A 12 -3.21 -32.55 -12.25
CA ALA A 12 -4.35 -31.85 -11.67
C ALA A 12 -4.08 -31.86 -10.16
N ALA A 13 -3.23 -30.92 -9.72
CA ALA A 13 -2.97 -30.70 -8.33
C ALA A 13 -4.34 -30.61 -7.67
N VAL A 14 -4.53 -31.36 -6.59
CA VAL A 14 -5.63 -31.12 -5.66
C VAL A 14 -5.44 -29.70 -5.13
N THR A 15 -5.85 -28.72 -5.93
CA THR A 15 -5.92 -27.34 -5.53
C THR A 15 -6.98 -27.30 -4.45
N PRO A 16 -6.67 -26.85 -3.23
CA PRO A 16 -7.66 -26.72 -2.18
C PRO A 16 -8.87 -25.95 -2.73
N VAL A 17 -10.03 -26.59 -2.71
CA VAL A 17 -11.29 -25.92 -3.06
C VAL A 17 -11.83 -25.37 -1.76
N PHE A 18 -11.80 -24.05 -1.62
CA PHE A 18 -12.41 -23.33 -0.51
C PHE A 18 -13.81 -22.89 -0.93
N HIS A 19 -14.81 -23.18 -0.10
CA HIS A 19 -16.19 -22.77 -0.35
C HIS A 19 -16.52 -21.40 0.25
N ASP A 20 -15.83 -21.02 1.32
CA ASP A 20 -16.00 -19.75 2.01
C ASP A 20 -14.68 -19.25 2.65
N LEU A 21 -14.77 -18.10 3.31
CA LEU A 21 -13.64 -17.49 4.01
C LEU A 21 -13.27 -18.23 5.29
N ASP A 22 -14.18 -18.99 5.90
CA ASP A 22 -13.91 -19.73 7.12
C ASP A 22 -13.01 -20.95 6.82
N GLU A 23 -13.29 -21.66 5.73
CA GLU A 23 -12.42 -22.72 5.21
C GLU A 23 -11.04 -22.16 4.83
N LEU A 24 -10.99 -21.00 4.15
CA LEU A 24 -9.74 -20.36 3.77
C LEU A 24 -8.95 -19.89 5.01
N MET A 25 -9.62 -19.31 6.00
CA MET A 25 -9.03 -18.87 7.27
C MET A 25 -8.41 -20.04 8.03
N SER A 26 -9.05 -21.22 8.00
CA SER A 26 -8.55 -22.45 8.63
C SER A 26 -7.35 -23.09 7.90
N SER A 27 -7.03 -22.60 6.69
CA SER A 27 -6.02 -23.18 5.81
C SER A 27 -4.61 -22.66 6.10
N SER A 28 -3.61 -23.46 5.70
CA SER A 28 -2.19 -23.05 5.71
C SER A 28 -1.90 -21.81 4.84
N GLN A 29 -2.76 -21.52 3.87
CA GLN A 29 -2.61 -20.41 2.92
C GLN A 29 -2.89 -19.05 3.58
N ALA A 30 -3.72 -19.02 4.63
CA ALA A 30 -3.95 -17.82 5.44
C ALA A 30 -2.84 -17.61 6.50
N ILE A 31 -1.95 -18.59 6.70
CA ILE A 31 -0.86 -18.51 7.68
C ILE A 31 0.36 -17.81 7.06
N LEU A 32 0.82 -16.75 7.73
CA LEU A 32 2.07 -16.08 7.38
C LEU A 32 3.27 -16.95 7.82
N SER A 33 3.80 -17.73 6.90
CA SER A 33 5.03 -18.50 7.12
C SER A 33 6.27 -17.63 6.94
N ARG A 34 7.16 -17.62 7.94
CA ARG A 34 8.43 -16.89 7.91
C ARG A 34 9.61 -17.86 7.85
N PRO A 35 10.69 -17.55 7.10
CA PRO A 35 11.93 -18.32 7.14
C PRO A 35 12.48 -18.48 8.57
N TRP A 36 13.16 -19.60 8.84
CA TRP A 36 13.65 -20.01 10.16
C TRP A 36 14.57 -18.99 10.87
N TYR A 37 15.25 -18.15 10.09
CA TYR A 37 16.16 -17.13 10.59
C TYR A 37 15.45 -15.83 11.00
N ILE A 38 14.17 -15.64 10.66
CA ILE A 38 13.40 -14.49 11.13
C ILE A 38 12.99 -14.73 12.58
N LYS A 39 13.28 -13.75 13.45
CA LYS A 39 12.93 -13.79 14.87
C LYS A 39 11.85 -12.77 15.17
N ASN A 40 10.95 -13.13 16.08
CA ASN A 40 10.02 -12.17 16.66
C ASN A 40 10.79 -11.23 17.59
N ARG A 41 10.37 -9.97 17.61
CA ARG A 41 10.86 -8.96 18.55
C ARG A 41 9.71 -8.52 19.44
N GLU A 42 10.04 -8.03 20.62
CA GLU A 42 9.05 -7.42 21.50
C GLU A 42 8.39 -6.22 20.82
N PHE A 43 7.14 -5.98 21.17
CA PHE A 43 6.40 -4.86 20.62
C PHE A 43 7.10 -3.52 20.92
N GLY A 44 7.28 -2.69 19.89
CA GLY A 44 7.99 -1.42 19.97
C GLY A 44 9.50 -1.50 19.77
N ASP A 45 10.08 -2.71 19.74
CA ASP A 45 11.47 -2.92 19.33
C ASP A 45 11.56 -3.10 17.81
N ILE A 46 11.80 -2.00 17.11
CA ILE A 46 11.96 -1.98 15.65
C ILE A 46 13.41 -2.25 15.20
N GLY A 47 14.31 -2.59 16.12
CA GLY A 47 15.71 -2.88 15.80
C GLY A 47 16.64 -1.70 15.67
N ILE A 48 16.17 -0.50 15.97
CA ILE A 48 16.97 0.71 16.11
C ILE A 48 16.50 1.48 17.34
N GLU A 49 17.39 2.26 17.93
CA GLU A 49 17.04 3.14 19.04
C GLU A 49 16.20 4.32 18.51
N LEU A 50 15.03 4.52 19.12
CA LEU A 50 14.13 5.60 18.80
C LEU A 50 14.08 6.60 19.96
N ASP A 51 14.36 7.87 19.66
CA ASP A 51 14.03 8.95 20.59
C ASP A 51 12.55 9.30 20.49
N TRP A 52 11.76 8.66 21.35
CA TRP A 52 10.31 8.86 21.43
C TRP A 52 9.89 10.30 21.76
N ASN A 53 10.78 11.13 22.31
CA ASN A 53 10.47 12.55 22.57
C ASN A 53 10.51 13.40 21.30
N LEU A 54 11.27 12.97 20.29
CA LEU A 54 11.35 13.61 18.99
C LEU A 54 10.25 13.14 18.04
N ILE A 55 9.77 11.90 18.22
CA ILE A 55 8.69 11.34 17.43
C ILE A 55 7.37 11.94 17.91
N LYS A 56 6.89 12.95 17.17
CA LYS A 56 5.62 13.63 17.43
C LYS A 56 4.65 13.34 16.30
N ARG A 57 3.37 13.33 16.66
CA ARG A 57 2.28 13.30 15.68
C ARG A 57 2.42 14.46 14.70
N ARG A 58 2.29 14.19 13.40
CA ARG A 58 2.51 15.18 12.34
C ARG A 58 1.20 15.88 12.00
N ASP A 59 1.25 17.21 11.92
CA ASP A 59 0.20 18.05 11.33
C ASP A 59 0.52 18.27 9.84
N LEU A 60 -0.36 17.78 8.95
CA LEU A 60 -0.19 17.94 7.52
C LEU A 60 -0.98 19.10 6.91
N ARG A 61 -1.68 19.94 7.69
CA ARG A 61 -2.52 21.03 7.16
C ARG A 61 -1.76 22.01 6.27
N GLN A 62 -0.46 22.19 6.51
CA GLN A 62 0.43 23.08 5.74
C GLN A 62 1.54 22.29 5.01
N TYR A 63 1.35 20.97 4.84
CA TYR A 63 2.32 20.10 4.21
C TYR A 63 1.71 19.37 3.02
N ASP A 64 2.29 19.60 1.85
CA ASP A 64 1.79 19.23 0.54
C ASP A 64 2.81 18.38 -0.22
N ASN A 65 2.83 17.08 0.08
CA ASN A 65 3.65 16.13 -0.69
C ASN A 65 3.25 16.07 -2.18
N PHE A 66 1.99 16.37 -2.52
CA PHE A 66 1.41 16.05 -3.82
C PHE A 66 0.61 17.17 -4.50
N THR A 67 0.12 18.17 -3.75
CA THR A 67 -0.73 19.25 -4.30
C THR A 67 0.03 20.53 -4.62
N MET A 68 1.30 20.66 -4.19
CA MET A 68 2.15 21.83 -4.45
C MET A 68 1.53 23.18 -4.00
N LYS A 69 0.59 23.14 -3.06
CA LYS A 69 -0.14 24.31 -2.54
C LYS A 69 0.69 25.19 -1.59
N HIS A 70 1.58 24.60 -0.80
CA HIS A 70 2.29 25.27 0.30
C HIS A 70 3.82 25.19 0.16
N LEU A 71 4.36 24.09 -0.35
CA LEU A 71 5.79 23.84 -0.51
C LEU A 71 6.49 24.91 -1.35
N PRO A 72 5.96 25.35 -2.51
CA PRO A 72 6.64 26.37 -3.30
C PRO A 72 6.77 27.71 -2.58
N PHE A 73 5.85 28.03 -1.66
CA PHE A 73 5.87 29.29 -0.90
C PHE A 73 6.85 29.27 0.28
N GLN A 74 7.20 28.10 0.78
CA GLN A 74 8.20 27.92 1.85
C GLN A 74 9.62 27.79 1.30
N TYR A 75 9.77 27.61 -0.01
CA TYR A 75 11.07 27.49 -0.66
C TYR A 75 11.82 28.84 -0.68
N PRO A 76 13.14 28.88 -0.38
CA PRO A 76 13.93 30.10 -0.53
C PRO A 76 13.87 30.65 -1.97
N GLY A 77 13.37 31.88 -2.14
CA GLY A 77 13.13 32.47 -3.47
C GLY A 77 11.71 32.23 -4.02
N GLY A 78 10.84 31.58 -3.24
CA GLY A 78 9.42 31.42 -3.52
C GLY A 78 9.11 30.48 -4.68
N PRO A 79 7.84 30.48 -5.15
CA PRO A 79 7.38 29.56 -6.18
C PRO A 79 8.20 29.57 -7.48
N PRO A 80 8.66 30.73 -8.01
CA PRO A 80 9.48 30.73 -9.22
C PRO A 80 10.80 29.99 -9.07
N ALA A 81 11.51 30.19 -7.95
CA ALA A 81 12.77 29.51 -7.67
C ALA A 81 12.56 28.00 -7.47
N PHE A 82 11.47 27.62 -6.78
CA PHE A 82 11.07 26.23 -6.64
C PHE A 82 10.83 25.57 -8.00
N MET A 83 10.03 26.19 -8.87
CA MET A 83 9.72 25.66 -10.21
C MET A 83 10.95 25.57 -11.12
N GLN A 84 11.89 26.52 -11.02
CA GLN A 84 13.16 26.44 -11.76
C GLN A 84 14.07 25.30 -11.28
N GLY A 85 14.04 25.00 -9.97
CA GLY A 85 14.78 23.87 -9.39
C GLY A 85 14.10 22.51 -9.55
N MET A 86 12.83 22.49 -9.97
CA MET A 86 12.09 21.27 -10.24
C MET A 86 12.47 20.69 -11.60
N GLU A 87 13.44 19.79 -11.58
CA GLU A 87 13.66 18.87 -12.69
C GLU A 87 12.68 17.70 -12.59
N SER A 88 12.08 17.32 -13.73
CA SER A 88 11.12 16.22 -13.74
C SER A 88 11.76 14.92 -13.27
N ALA A 89 11.03 14.13 -12.48
CA ALA A 89 11.49 12.81 -12.06
C ALA A 89 11.81 11.91 -13.27
N ALA A 90 11.08 12.08 -14.38
CA ALA A 90 11.33 11.39 -15.63
C ALA A 90 12.72 11.71 -16.22
N GLN A 91 13.12 12.98 -16.19
CA GLN A 91 14.44 13.40 -16.69
C GLN A 91 15.56 12.82 -15.82
N LYS A 92 15.48 12.98 -14.49
CA LYS A 92 16.47 12.40 -13.56
C LYS A 92 16.60 10.90 -13.71
N ASN A 93 15.48 10.20 -13.83
CA ASN A 93 15.48 8.75 -14.04
C ASN A 93 16.10 8.39 -15.39
N SER A 94 15.79 9.14 -16.45
CA SER A 94 16.40 8.92 -17.78
C SER A 94 17.91 9.14 -17.75
N ASP A 95 18.39 10.18 -17.07
CA ASP A 95 19.81 10.48 -17.05
C ASP A 95 20.59 9.50 -16.18
N ARG A 96 20.02 9.10 -15.04
CA ARG A 96 20.60 8.04 -14.21
C ARG A 96 20.63 6.68 -14.92
N LEU A 97 19.61 6.36 -15.71
CA LEU A 97 19.59 5.15 -16.54
C LEU A 97 20.72 5.16 -17.57
N LYS A 98 20.94 6.28 -18.27
CA LYS A 98 22.05 6.43 -19.23
C LYS A 98 23.41 6.34 -18.55
N GLU A 99 23.55 6.90 -17.34
CA GLU A 99 24.79 6.85 -16.58
C GLU A 99 25.13 5.42 -16.14
N LEU A 100 24.15 4.70 -15.57
CA LEU A 100 24.35 3.35 -15.06
C LEU A 100 24.42 2.29 -16.17
N TRP A 101 23.68 2.50 -17.26
CA TRP A 101 23.58 1.56 -18.37
C TRP A 101 23.60 2.28 -19.72
N PRO A 102 24.77 2.79 -20.15
CA PRO A 102 24.89 3.59 -21.38
C PRO A 102 24.49 2.84 -22.65
N ASP A 103 24.66 1.52 -22.66
CA ASP A 103 24.33 0.66 -23.80
C ASP A 103 22.90 0.08 -23.76
N TYR A 104 22.13 0.37 -22.70
CA TYR A 104 20.78 -0.17 -22.56
C TYR A 104 19.86 0.42 -23.63
N LYS A 105 19.19 -0.49 -24.35
CA LYS A 105 18.13 -0.15 -25.30
C LYS A 105 16.90 -0.94 -24.91
N ALA A 106 15.84 -0.23 -24.51
CA ALA A 106 14.58 -0.86 -24.17
C ALA A 106 14.04 -1.65 -25.36
N SER A 107 13.68 -2.91 -25.14
CA SER A 107 13.02 -3.73 -26.15
C SER A 107 11.52 -3.40 -26.21
N THR A 108 10.85 -3.84 -27.27
CA THR A 108 9.39 -3.76 -27.36
C THR A 108 8.69 -4.46 -26.19
N ARG A 109 9.29 -5.53 -25.63
CA ARG A 109 8.73 -6.25 -24.49
C ARG A 109 8.83 -5.43 -23.20
N ASP A 110 9.96 -4.75 -22.99
CA ASP A 110 10.17 -3.90 -21.82
C ASP A 110 9.18 -2.73 -21.83
N LEU A 111 9.01 -2.09 -22.99
CA LEU A 111 8.06 -0.99 -23.17
C LEU A 111 6.60 -1.46 -23.02
N ALA A 112 6.25 -2.63 -23.57
CA ALA A 112 4.91 -3.19 -23.43
C ALA A 112 4.58 -3.50 -21.96
N LEU A 113 5.52 -4.09 -21.22
CA LEU A 113 5.36 -4.36 -19.79
C LEU A 113 5.25 -3.05 -18.98
N ALA A 114 6.13 -2.08 -19.22
CA ALA A 114 6.09 -0.79 -18.55
C ALA A 114 4.75 -0.06 -18.80
N ASN A 115 4.25 -0.07 -20.03
CA ASN A 115 2.97 0.53 -20.39
C ASN A 115 1.79 -0.22 -19.75
N ALA A 116 1.83 -1.55 -19.71
CA ALA A 116 0.80 -2.34 -19.06
C ALA A 116 0.73 -2.04 -17.54
N LEU A 117 1.87 -2.04 -16.85
CA LEU A 117 1.95 -1.67 -15.43
C LEU A 117 1.51 -0.23 -15.19
N GLY A 118 1.91 0.69 -16.06
CA GLY A 118 1.48 2.09 -15.99
C GLY A 118 -0.02 2.27 -16.14
N SER A 119 -0.64 1.53 -17.07
CA SER A 119 -2.08 1.62 -17.36
C SER A 119 -2.96 1.19 -16.20
N VAL A 120 -2.47 0.29 -15.34
CA VAL A 120 -3.19 -0.19 -14.15
C VAL A 120 -2.77 0.53 -12.87
N GLY A 121 -1.99 1.63 -12.99
CA GLY A 121 -1.61 2.46 -11.85
C GLY A 121 -0.59 1.82 -10.91
N THR A 122 0.25 0.89 -11.39
CA THR A 122 1.29 0.27 -10.54
C THR A 122 2.39 1.27 -10.12
N PHE A 123 2.35 2.50 -10.64
CA PHE A 123 3.15 3.62 -10.15
C PHE A 123 2.59 4.15 -8.82
N GLY A 124 2.76 3.38 -7.74
CA GLY A 124 2.67 3.88 -6.37
C GLY A 124 1.52 4.84 -6.10
N THR A 125 0.30 4.56 -6.58
CA THR A 125 -0.87 5.25 -6.03
C THR A 125 -1.12 4.63 -4.68
N TYR A 126 -0.54 5.24 -3.64
CA TYR A 126 -1.10 5.17 -2.29
C TYR A 126 -2.60 5.39 -2.41
N ALA A 127 -3.39 4.61 -1.67
CA ALA A 127 -4.84 4.73 -1.66
C ALA A 127 -5.22 6.19 -1.37
N LEU A 128 -5.40 6.97 -2.44
CA LEU A 128 -5.97 8.30 -2.44
C LEU A 128 -7.28 8.13 -1.68
N ASN A 129 -7.40 8.78 -0.52
CA ASN A 129 -8.52 8.69 0.44
C ASN A 129 -9.76 7.97 -0.13
N THR A 130 -9.82 6.63 0.02
CA THR A 130 -10.95 5.80 -0.44
C THR A 130 -11.52 6.20 -1.80
N THR A 131 -10.65 6.62 -2.71
CA THR A 131 -10.95 7.08 -4.07
C THR A 131 -9.91 6.49 -5.00
N GLN A 132 -10.20 5.33 -5.59
CA GLN A 132 -9.28 4.67 -6.51
C GLN A 132 -9.06 5.56 -7.75
N GLY A 133 -8.02 6.40 -7.73
CA GLY A 133 -7.76 7.36 -8.82
C GLY A 133 -8.82 8.46 -8.95
N GLY A 134 -9.38 8.96 -7.84
CA GLY A 134 -10.40 10.04 -7.86
C GLY A 134 -11.85 9.56 -8.08
N TRP A 135 -12.06 8.24 -8.17
CA TRP A 135 -13.40 7.65 -8.21
C TRP A 135 -13.98 7.61 -6.81
N LYS A 136 -15.14 8.23 -6.58
CA LYS A 136 -15.86 8.10 -5.30
C LYS A 136 -16.18 6.61 -5.10
N VAL A 137 -15.61 6.00 -4.06
CA VAL A 137 -15.96 4.64 -3.67
C VAL A 137 -17.17 4.73 -2.74
N ASP A 138 -18.26 4.06 -3.11
CA ASP A 138 -19.37 3.88 -2.17
C ASP A 138 -18.92 2.91 -1.07
N PRO A 139 -19.10 3.26 0.21
CA PRO A 139 -18.72 2.37 1.29
C PRO A 139 -19.48 1.04 1.18
N ALA A 140 -18.81 -0.06 1.51
CA ALA A 140 -19.47 -1.34 1.64
C ALA A 140 -20.58 -1.26 2.71
N PRO A 141 -21.75 -1.89 2.49
CA PRO A 141 -22.80 -1.94 3.51
C PRO A 141 -22.29 -2.51 4.83
N THR A 142 -22.71 -1.91 5.93
CA THR A 142 -22.42 -2.38 7.28
C THR A 142 -23.19 -3.67 7.59
N PRO A 143 -22.75 -4.48 8.58
CA PRO A 143 -23.52 -5.64 9.03
C PRO A 143 -24.97 -5.29 9.42
N GLU A 144 -25.18 -4.13 10.07
CA GLU A 144 -26.50 -3.64 10.45
C GLU A 144 -27.40 -3.36 9.24
N GLU A 145 -26.88 -2.67 8.22
CA GLU A 145 -27.61 -2.40 6.96
C GLU A 145 -27.96 -3.69 6.20
N LEU A 146 -27.13 -4.72 6.34
CA LEU A 146 -27.36 -6.05 5.76
C LEU A 146 -28.27 -6.94 6.62
N GLY A 147 -28.62 -6.51 7.84
CA GLY A 147 -29.41 -7.30 8.79
C GLY A 147 -28.70 -8.55 9.30
N ILE A 148 -27.36 -8.58 9.28
CA ILE A 148 -26.54 -9.70 9.74
C ILE A 148 -25.79 -9.33 11.02
N PRO A 149 -25.48 -10.31 11.89
CA PRO A 149 -24.70 -10.02 13.09
C PRO A 149 -23.29 -9.56 12.73
N LYS A 150 -22.76 -8.63 13.54
CA LYS A 150 -21.36 -8.24 13.48
C LYS A 150 -20.48 -9.43 13.88
N TRP A 151 -19.39 -9.65 13.15
CA TRP A 151 -18.38 -10.64 13.50
C TRP A 151 -17.67 -10.26 14.81
N GLU A 152 -17.58 -11.20 15.73
CA GLU A 152 -16.94 -11.07 17.05
C GLU A 152 -16.05 -12.31 17.28
N GLY A 153 -14.77 -12.20 16.93
CA GLY A 153 -13.76 -13.25 17.17
C GLY A 153 -12.62 -12.76 18.07
N THR A 154 -11.71 -13.66 18.43
CA THR A 154 -10.46 -13.30 19.12
C THR A 154 -9.56 -12.43 18.23
N PRO A 155 -8.63 -11.64 18.78
CA PRO A 155 -7.67 -10.87 17.98
C PRO A 155 -6.93 -11.73 16.94
N GLU A 156 -6.56 -12.96 17.32
CA GLU A 156 -5.87 -13.93 16.47
C GLU A 156 -6.76 -14.40 15.30
N GLU A 157 -8.01 -14.77 15.58
CA GLU A 157 -8.99 -15.14 14.54
C GLU A 157 -9.29 -13.98 13.60
N ASN A 158 -9.46 -12.76 14.14
CA ASN A 158 -9.70 -11.57 13.35
C ASN A 158 -8.52 -11.27 12.41
N LEU A 159 -7.27 -11.43 12.88
CA LEU A 159 -6.09 -11.29 12.03
C LEU A 159 -6.03 -12.36 10.93
N MET A 160 -6.40 -13.60 11.26
CA MET A 160 -6.46 -14.68 10.28
C MET A 160 -7.53 -14.42 9.21
N MET A 161 -8.70 -13.90 9.59
CA MET A 161 -9.74 -13.48 8.65
C MET A 161 -9.25 -12.38 7.70
N ILE A 162 -8.55 -11.36 8.23
CA ILE A 162 -7.94 -10.30 7.40
C ILE A 162 -6.95 -10.88 6.39
N ARG A 163 -6.08 -11.82 6.82
CA ARG A 163 -5.12 -12.49 5.94
C ARG A 163 -5.80 -13.34 4.87
N ALA A 164 -6.86 -14.06 5.22
CA ALA A 164 -7.65 -14.84 4.28
C ALA A 164 -8.26 -13.91 3.20
N ALA A 165 -8.94 -12.84 3.60
CA ALA A 165 -9.52 -11.86 2.70
C ALA A 165 -8.47 -11.20 1.78
N PHE A 166 -7.31 -10.82 2.33
CA PHE A 166 -6.24 -10.18 1.57
C PHE A 166 -5.54 -11.15 0.60
N SER A 167 -5.51 -12.44 0.94
CA SER A 167 -5.02 -13.47 0.03
C SER A 167 -5.90 -13.62 -1.20
N VAL A 168 -7.23 -13.52 -1.06
CA VAL A 168 -8.16 -13.49 -2.20
C VAL A 168 -7.90 -12.30 -3.12
N MET A 169 -7.49 -11.16 -2.57
CA MET A 169 -7.16 -9.94 -3.32
C MET A 169 -5.74 -9.93 -3.91
N GLY A 170 -4.97 -11.01 -3.75
CA GLY A 170 -3.60 -11.11 -4.27
C GLY A 170 -2.54 -10.37 -3.44
N LEU A 171 -2.90 -9.84 -2.27
CA LEU A 171 -1.94 -9.26 -1.31
C LEU A 171 -1.25 -10.34 -0.47
N GLY A 172 -1.88 -11.53 -0.38
CA GLY A 172 -1.39 -12.67 0.40
C GLY A 172 -1.54 -12.46 1.91
N PRO A 173 -1.08 -13.42 2.74
CA PRO A 173 -1.15 -13.33 4.20
C PRO A 173 -0.10 -12.37 4.79
N MET A 174 0.57 -11.55 3.96
CA MET A 174 1.63 -10.61 4.34
C MET A 174 1.11 -9.35 5.03
N VAL A 175 0.16 -9.53 5.95
CA VAL A 175 -0.39 -8.47 6.79
C VAL A 175 0.06 -8.69 8.23
N GLY A 176 0.54 -7.62 8.84
CA GLY A 176 0.78 -7.50 10.27
C GLY A 176 -0.18 -6.48 10.88
N VAL A 177 -0.46 -6.66 12.17
CA VAL A 177 -1.21 -5.70 12.98
C VAL A 177 -0.37 -5.32 14.18
N SER A 178 -0.62 -4.13 14.69
CA SER A 178 0.06 -3.57 15.85
C SER A 178 -0.98 -2.85 16.70
N GLU A 179 -0.76 -2.85 18.01
CA GLU A 179 -1.55 -2.02 18.91
C GLU A 179 -1.36 -0.53 18.56
N LEU A 180 -2.46 0.24 18.64
CA LEU A 180 -2.45 1.69 18.55
C LEU A 180 -2.53 2.29 19.96
N ASN A 181 -1.38 2.58 20.54
CA ASN A 181 -1.20 3.19 21.86
C ASN A 181 -0.65 4.63 21.76
N GLU A 182 -0.42 5.28 22.91
CA GLU A 182 0.04 6.68 22.96
C GLU A 182 1.33 6.95 22.17
N LYS A 183 2.28 6.00 22.14
CA LYS A 183 3.51 6.15 21.37
C LYS A 183 3.29 5.92 19.88
N THR A 184 2.59 4.86 19.51
CA THR A 184 2.37 4.45 18.11
C THR A 184 1.38 5.37 17.38
N LYS A 185 0.49 6.06 18.10
CA LYS A 185 -0.33 7.16 17.54
C LYS A 185 0.51 8.26 16.89
N ASN A 186 1.75 8.47 17.32
CA ASN A 186 2.64 9.47 16.69
C ASN A 186 3.05 9.09 15.25
N PHE A 187 2.87 7.83 14.83
CA PHE A 187 3.06 7.40 13.45
C PHE A 187 1.84 7.67 12.55
N VAL A 188 0.69 8.04 13.13
CA VAL A 188 -0.53 8.39 12.40
C VAL A 188 -0.68 9.91 12.37
N TYR A 189 -1.05 10.48 11.24
CA TYR A 189 -1.25 11.93 11.13
C TYR A 189 -2.32 12.46 12.10
N GLU A 190 -2.09 13.62 12.71
CA GLU A 190 -3.05 14.28 13.59
C GLU A 190 -4.13 14.98 12.77
N TYR A 191 -3.69 15.70 11.75
CA TYR A 191 -4.53 16.31 10.74
C TYR A 191 -4.05 15.86 9.38
N THR A 192 -4.98 15.40 8.53
CA THR A 192 -4.72 15.15 7.12
C THR A 192 -4.77 16.48 6.37
N GLY A 193 -3.74 16.79 5.59
CA GLY A 193 -3.74 17.98 4.73
C GLY A 193 -4.59 17.79 3.46
N ASP A 194 -4.81 18.89 2.75
CA ASP A 194 -5.47 18.93 1.43
C ASP A 194 -4.72 18.09 0.36
N SER A 195 -3.51 17.62 0.69
CA SER A 195 -2.63 16.87 -0.21
C SER A 195 -3.15 15.52 -0.67
N TRP A 196 -4.29 15.07 -0.15
CA TRP A 196 -4.92 13.79 -0.49
C TRP A 196 -6.23 13.92 -1.27
N THR A 197 -6.74 15.14 -1.45
CA THR A 197 -7.96 15.39 -2.25
C THR A 197 -7.56 16.01 -3.57
N TRP A 198 -7.21 15.16 -4.54
CA TRP A 198 -7.00 15.54 -5.94
C TRP A 198 -8.33 15.78 -6.68
N LEU A 199 -9.32 16.38 -6.00
CA LEU A 199 -10.55 16.84 -6.65
C LEU A 199 -10.55 18.36 -6.59
N PRO A 200 -10.68 19.06 -7.74
CA PRO A 200 -11.02 20.47 -7.70
C PRO A 200 -12.34 20.61 -6.95
N GLN A 201 -12.36 21.47 -5.92
CA GLN A 201 -13.61 21.92 -5.31
C GLN A 201 -14.36 22.83 -6.28
#